data_AF-A0A941D2I0-F1
#
_entry.id   AF-A0A941D2I0-F1
#
_cell.length_a   1.000
_cell.length_b   1.000
_cell.length_c   1.000
_cell.angle_alpha   90.00
_cell.angle_beta   90.00
_cell.angle_gamma   90.00
#
_symmetry.space_group_name_H-M   'P 1'
#
loop_
_entity.id
_entity.type
_entity.pdbx_description
1 polymer ?
#
loop_
_entity_poly.entity_id
_entity_poly.type
_entity_poly.pdbx_seq_one_letter_code
_entity_poly.pdbx_strand_id
1 'polypeptide(L)'
;MRHARALLLSLGAAGLVAAATLNAQAQTAPSQTAASVLAEMEQRTSLKPAASFNRIADKNARSVALFQEAGKVITHPRCANCHPVDHPAQANDRHPHMPVVSRGEDGHGEGLHCASCHTAKNVWVGGTHIVTIPGNPKWALAPASMAWQGKSLGEICAQIKDPARNGGRTLAQIHDHMANDELVAWGWNPGLGRTPAPGTQAQLGELIQAWIDTGAKCPAPGGTKVPSHDLKAEAGSMKPAV
;
A
#
# COMPACT_ATOMS: atom_id res chain seq x y z
N MET A 1 -35.69 -57.82 78.52
CA MET A 1 -35.74 -59.26 78.19
C MET A 1 -35.78 -59.41 76.68
N ARG A 2 -34.94 -60.31 76.13
CA ARG A 2 -34.94 -60.85 74.73
C ARG A 2 -34.47 -59.85 73.66
N HIS A 3 -33.22 -59.92 73.22
CA HIS A 3 -32.69 -60.85 72.19
C HIS A 3 -33.49 -60.84 70.88
N ALA A 4 -32.87 -60.38 69.78
CA ALA A 4 -32.60 -61.22 68.63
C ALA A 4 -31.81 -60.46 67.54
N ARG A 5 -30.73 -61.11 67.10
CA ARG A 5 -29.95 -60.84 65.89
C ARG A 5 -30.73 -61.32 64.65
N ALA A 6 -30.45 -60.75 63.47
CA ALA A 6 -29.97 -61.49 62.28
C ALA A 6 -30.15 -60.71 60.96
N LEU A 7 -29.01 -60.28 60.41
CA LEU A 7 -28.49 -60.60 59.06
C LEU A 7 -29.45 -61.21 58.00
N LEU A 8 -29.50 -60.62 56.79
CA LEU A 8 -28.99 -61.17 55.50
C LEU A 8 -29.63 -60.53 54.25
N LEU A 9 -28.77 -60.21 53.27
CA LEU A 9 -28.87 -60.18 51.79
C LEU A 9 -30.27 -60.29 51.13
N SER A 10 -30.63 -59.56 50.06
CA SER A 10 -30.06 -59.65 48.70
C SER A 10 -30.85 -58.82 47.65
N LEU A 11 -30.12 -58.39 46.61
CA LEU A 11 -30.45 -58.20 45.17
C LEU A 11 -31.74 -57.50 44.66
N GLY A 12 -31.53 -56.57 43.71
CA GLY A 12 -32.48 -56.10 42.67
C GLY A 12 -32.93 -54.64 42.89
N ALA A 13 -32.99 -53.72 41.92
CA ALA A 13 -33.01 -53.83 40.47
C ALA A 13 -32.66 -52.49 39.78
N ALA A 14 -32.15 -52.61 38.55
CA ALA A 14 -32.28 -51.68 37.42
C ALA A 14 -31.85 -50.21 37.59
N GLY A 15 -30.57 -49.94 37.35
CA GLY A 15 -30.13 -48.61 36.93
C GLY A 15 -30.61 -48.30 35.51
N LEU A 16 -31.41 -47.25 35.34
CA LEU A 16 -31.71 -46.66 34.04
C LEU A 16 -30.40 -46.14 33.40
N VAL A 17 -30.01 -46.73 32.27
CA VAL A 17 -29.03 -46.12 31.37
C VAL A 17 -29.75 -45.03 30.59
N ALA A 18 -29.61 -43.78 31.03
CA ALA A 18 -29.98 -42.63 30.22
C ALA A 18 -28.95 -42.49 29.09
N ALA A 19 -29.32 -42.92 27.88
CA ALA A 19 -28.55 -42.67 26.67
C ALA A 19 -28.53 -41.16 26.39
N ALA A 20 -27.46 -40.48 26.82
CA ALA A 20 -27.17 -39.11 26.43
C ALA A 20 -26.72 -39.11 24.96
N THR A 21 -27.61 -38.72 24.06
CA THR A 21 -27.27 -38.46 22.66
C THR A 21 -26.41 -37.20 22.59
N LEU A 22 -25.11 -37.38 22.35
CA LEU A 22 -24.19 -36.30 21.98
C LEU A 22 -24.57 -35.80 20.58
N ASN A 23 -25.35 -34.71 20.50
CA ASN A 23 -25.52 -33.94 19.27
C ASN A 23 -24.22 -33.19 18.97
N ALA A 24 -23.34 -33.81 18.18
CA ALA A 24 -22.21 -33.13 17.56
C ALA A 24 -22.74 -32.21 16.44
N GLN A 25 -23.07 -30.97 16.76
CA GLN A 25 -23.29 -29.94 15.75
C GLN A 25 -21.92 -29.50 15.21
N ALA A 26 -21.53 -30.07 14.07
CA ALA A 26 -20.44 -29.55 13.27
C ALA A 26 -20.81 -28.13 12.82
N GLN A 27 -20.19 -27.12 13.41
CA GLN A 27 -20.30 -25.74 12.96
C GLN A 27 -19.55 -25.62 11.63
N THR A 28 -20.28 -25.63 10.52
CA THR A 28 -19.74 -25.28 9.21
C THR A 28 -19.46 -23.78 9.21
N ALA A 29 -18.18 -23.39 9.17
CA ALA A 29 -17.81 -22.01 8.92
C ALA A 29 -18.41 -21.58 7.56
N PRO A 30 -19.06 -20.42 7.45
CA PRO A 30 -19.67 -19.99 6.20
C PRO A 30 -18.58 -19.78 5.14
N SER A 31 -18.72 -20.46 4.00
CA SER A 31 -17.89 -20.23 2.80
C SER A 31 -18.07 -18.78 2.35
N GLN A 32 -16.99 -18.00 2.38
CA GLN A 32 -16.97 -16.64 1.85
C GLN A 32 -17.32 -16.67 0.35
N THR A 33 -18.23 -15.80 -0.08
CA THR A 33 -18.61 -15.70 -1.50
C THR A 33 -17.55 -14.92 -2.27
N ALA A 34 -17.46 -15.13 -3.59
CA ALA A 34 -16.58 -14.32 -4.44
C ALA A 34 -16.88 -12.81 -4.28
N ALA A 35 -18.14 -12.44 -4.04
CA ALA A 35 -18.55 -11.06 -3.75
C ALA A 35 -17.99 -10.55 -2.41
N SER A 36 -17.97 -11.36 -1.34
CA SER A 36 -17.36 -10.94 -0.07
C SER A 36 -15.83 -10.86 -0.16
N VAL A 37 -15.20 -11.74 -0.96
CA VAL A 37 -13.76 -11.66 -1.22
C VAL A 37 -13.42 -10.40 -2.03
N LEU A 38 -14.18 -10.09 -3.08
CA LEU A 38 -14.01 -8.86 -3.87
C LEU A 38 -14.27 -7.60 -3.05
N ALA A 39 -15.33 -7.58 -2.24
CA ALA A 39 -15.63 -6.48 -1.33
C ALA A 39 -14.53 -6.32 -0.26
N GLU A 40 -13.98 -7.40 0.29
CA GLU A 40 -12.87 -7.32 1.25
C GLU A 40 -11.54 -6.93 0.57
N MET A 41 -11.36 -7.26 -0.72
CA MET A 41 -10.24 -6.77 -1.52
C MET A 41 -10.38 -5.27 -1.83
N GLU A 42 -11.56 -4.82 -2.23
CA GLU A 42 -11.89 -3.40 -2.47
C GLU A 42 -11.79 -2.57 -1.18
N GLN A 43 -12.19 -3.16 -0.05
CA GLN A 43 -12.04 -2.55 1.26
C GLN A 43 -10.58 -2.54 1.73
N ARG A 44 -9.76 -3.52 1.33
CA ARG A 44 -8.31 -3.51 1.55
C ARG A 44 -7.57 -2.51 0.65
N THR A 45 -8.08 -2.24 -0.54
CA THR A 45 -7.50 -1.27 -1.50
C THR A 45 -8.06 0.14 -1.34
N SER A 46 -9.16 0.33 -0.61
CA SER A 46 -9.70 1.66 -0.32
C SER A 46 -8.95 2.36 0.82
N LEU A 47 -8.79 3.66 0.65
CA LEU A 47 -8.15 4.55 1.62
C LEU A 47 -9.16 4.95 2.70
N LYS A 48 -8.81 4.77 3.97
CA LYS A 48 -9.69 5.17 5.08
C LYS A 48 -9.74 6.69 5.18
N PRO A 49 -10.92 7.29 5.45
CA PRO A 49 -11.03 8.74 5.64
C PRO A 49 -10.27 9.17 6.91
N ALA A 50 -9.68 10.37 6.90
CA ALA A 50 -8.90 10.90 8.02
C ALA A 50 -9.69 10.90 9.35
N ALA A 51 -11.00 11.18 9.30
CA ALA A 51 -11.87 11.17 10.46
C ALA A 51 -11.91 9.82 11.21
N SER A 52 -11.64 8.70 10.53
CA SER A 52 -11.62 7.37 11.15
C SER A 52 -10.52 7.21 12.21
N PHE A 53 -9.50 8.08 12.18
CA PHE A 53 -8.38 8.06 13.13
C PHE A 53 -8.61 8.94 14.36
N ASN A 54 -9.70 9.72 14.42
CA ASN A 54 -9.99 10.63 15.54
C ASN A 54 -10.18 9.92 16.89
N ARG A 55 -10.52 8.63 16.86
CA ARG A 55 -10.64 7.79 18.07
C ARG A 55 -9.31 7.46 18.75
N ILE A 56 -8.17 7.74 18.10
CA ILE A 56 -6.84 7.52 18.69
C ILE A 56 -6.51 8.71 19.58
N ALA A 57 -6.63 8.52 20.90
CA ALA A 57 -6.45 9.57 21.89
C ALA A 57 -5.03 10.16 21.88
N ASP A 58 -4.00 9.30 21.88
CA ASP A 58 -2.61 9.74 21.83
C ASP A 58 -2.31 10.45 20.49
N LYS A 59 -1.93 11.73 20.57
CA LYS A 59 -1.73 12.58 19.40
C LYS A 59 -0.60 12.06 18.50
N ASN A 60 0.48 11.54 19.09
CA ASN A 60 1.63 11.05 18.33
C ASN A 60 1.27 9.75 17.59
N ALA A 61 0.63 8.80 18.26
CA ALA A 61 0.14 7.56 17.69
C ALA A 61 -0.88 7.81 16.58
N ARG A 62 -1.77 8.79 16.75
CA ARG A 62 -2.72 9.21 15.71
C ARG A 62 -2.00 9.77 14.49
N SER A 63 -0.99 10.63 14.70
CA SER A 63 -0.17 11.17 13.61
C SER A 63 0.52 10.05 12.82
N VAL A 64 1.15 9.09 13.52
CA VAL A 64 1.76 7.91 12.88
C VAL A 64 0.73 7.11 12.08
N ALA A 65 -0.45 6.84 12.65
CA ALA A 65 -1.51 6.07 11.99
C ALA A 65 -2.04 6.76 10.72
N LEU A 66 -2.20 8.08 10.74
CA LEU A 66 -2.58 8.88 9.57
C LEU A 66 -1.55 8.77 8.45
N PHE A 67 -0.26 8.88 8.78
CA PHE A 67 0.81 8.72 7.79
C PHE A 67 0.93 7.27 7.30
N GLN A 68 0.66 6.26 8.14
CA GLN A 68 0.62 4.86 7.71
C GLN A 68 -0.48 4.61 6.67
N GLU A 69 -1.65 5.22 6.86
CA GLU A 69 -2.73 5.14 5.88
C GLU A 69 -2.37 5.85 4.57
N ALA A 70 -1.85 7.08 4.63
CA ALA A 70 -1.32 7.80 3.47
C ALA A 70 -0.19 7.01 2.78
N GLY A 71 0.57 6.26 3.58
CA GLY A 71 1.63 5.36 3.15
C GLY A 71 1.19 4.35 2.09
N LYS A 72 -0.07 3.88 2.13
CA LYS A 72 -0.62 2.99 1.10
C LYS A 72 -0.55 3.60 -0.29
N VAL A 73 -0.76 4.92 -0.40
CA VAL A 73 -0.62 5.68 -1.66
C VAL A 73 0.85 5.97 -1.94
N ILE A 74 1.60 6.51 -0.98
CA ILE A 74 3.01 6.88 -1.13
C ILE A 74 3.86 5.70 -1.63
N THR A 75 3.62 4.50 -1.09
CA THR A 75 4.34 3.29 -1.50
C THR A 75 3.69 2.57 -2.68
N HIS A 76 2.57 3.06 -3.23
CA HIS A 76 1.93 2.46 -4.40
C HIS A 76 2.79 2.66 -5.67
N PRO A 77 2.76 1.74 -6.67
CA PRO A 77 3.52 1.92 -7.91
C PRO A 77 3.21 3.20 -8.69
N ARG A 78 2.03 3.81 -8.49
CA ARG A 78 1.71 5.11 -9.11
C ARG A 78 2.55 6.27 -8.56
N CYS A 79 2.99 6.19 -7.31
CA CYS A 79 3.79 7.24 -6.67
C CYS A 79 5.27 6.85 -6.64
N ALA A 80 5.58 5.66 -6.11
CA ALA A 80 6.95 5.22 -5.90
C ALA A 80 7.74 5.00 -7.21
N ASN A 81 7.09 4.75 -8.35
CA ASN A 81 7.80 4.67 -9.63
C ASN A 81 8.21 6.06 -10.17
N CYS A 82 7.59 7.13 -9.71
CA CYS A 82 7.98 8.53 -10.00
C CYS A 82 9.10 9.02 -9.08
N HIS A 83 9.37 8.29 -7.99
CA HIS A 83 10.46 8.50 -7.04
C HIS A 83 11.54 7.39 -7.10
N PRO A 84 12.14 7.10 -8.28
CA PRO A 84 13.19 6.08 -8.38
C PRO A 84 14.49 6.52 -7.70
N VAL A 85 15.53 5.68 -7.67
CA VAL A 85 16.91 6.14 -7.42
C VAL A 85 17.47 6.80 -8.67
N ASP A 86 17.58 6.05 -9.78
CA ASP A 86 18.07 6.56 -11.07
C ASP A 86 17.18 6.20 -12.25
N HIS A 87 16.71 4.96 -12.33
CA HIS A 87 15.89 4.46 -13.43
C HIS A 87 14.43 4.29 -13.00
N PRO A 88 13.46 4.83 -13.76
CA PRO A 88 12.06 4.62 -13.44
C PRO A 88 11.63 3.17 -13.66
N ALA A 89 10.64 2.79 -12.87
CA ALA A 89 9.93 1.52 -12.96
C ALA A 89 8.59 1.71 -13.70
N GLN A 90 8.12 0.68 -14.38
CA GLN A 90 6.84 0.66 -15.08
C GLN A 90 5.86 -0.35 -14.45
N ALA A 91 4.57 -0.11 -14.65
CA ALA A 91 3.47 -0.98 -14.19
C ALA A 91 3.47 -1.26 -12.67
N ASN A 92 2.71 -2.28 -12.24
CA ASN A 92 2.51 -2.60 -10.83
C ASN A 92 3.54 -3.59 -10.26
N ASP A 93 4.11 -4.42 -11.12
CA ASP A 93 5.25 -5.31 -10.86
C ASP A 93 6.58 -4.55 -10.78
N ARG A 94 6.57 -3.28 -11.20
CA ARG A 94 7.68 -2.31 -11.11
C ARG A 94 8.88 -2.66 -11.98
N HIS A 95 8.75 -3.54 -12.97
CA HIS A 95 9.86 -3.85 -13.87
C HIS A 95 10.49 -2.57 -14.47
N PRO A 96 11.76 -2.63 -14.91
CA PRO A 96 12.41 -1.48 -15.53
C PRO A 96 11.57 -0.85 -16.64
N HIS A 97 11.53 0.49 -16.71
CA HIS A 97 10.84 1.18 -17.79
C HIS A 97 11.39 0.76 -19.16
N MET A 98 10.51 0.63 -20.16
CA MET A 98 10.87 0.26 -21.53
C MET A 98 10.48 1.36 -22.53
N PRO A 99 11.42 1.91 -23.33
CA PRO A 99 12.85 1.60 -23.31
C PRO A 99 13.51 2.02 -21.99
N VAL A 100 14.67 1.41 -21.69
CA VAL A 100 15.46 1.76 -20.50
C VAL A 100 15.90 3.21 -20.62
N VAL A 101 15.55 4.01 -19.63
CA VAL A 101 15.89 5.43 -19.52
C VAL A 101 16.44 5.73 -18.13
N SER A 102 17.23 6.79 -18.02
CA SER A 102 17.70 7.34 -16.75
C SER A 102 16.93 8.62 -16.43
N ARG A 103 16.87 9.02 -15.16
CA ARG A 103 16.19 10.26 -14.73
C ARG A 103 16.71 11.53 -15.40
N GLY A 104 18.03 11.62 -15.59
CA GLY A 104 18.70 12.89 -15.87
C GLY A 104 18.72 13.83 -14.66
N GLU A 105 19.47 14.92 -14.75
CA GLU A 105 19.63 15.89 -13.65
C GLU A 105 18.33 16.64 -13.33
N ASP A 106 17.51 16.90 -14.35
CA ASP A 106 16.27 17.67 -14.27
C ASP A 106 15.00 16.82 -14.16
N GLY A 107 15.12 15.49 -14.19
CA GLY A 107 13.97 14.58 -14.15
C GLY A 107 13.27 14.34 -15.48
N HIS A 108 13.79 14.85 -16.60
CA HIS A 108 13.18 14.77 -17.94
C HIS A 108 13.85 13.76 -18.88
N GLY A 109 14.72 12.90 -18.34
CA GLY A 109 15.44 11.89 -19.10
C GLY A 109 16.82 12.37 -19.55
N GLU A 110 17.78 11.46 -19.53
CA GLU A 110 19.12 11.67 -20.11
C GLU A 110 19.27 10.82 -21.37
N GLY A 111 19.75 11.43 -22.47
CA GLY A 111 19.83 10.81 -23.78
C GLY A 111 18.47 10.75 -24.50
N LEU A 112 17.53 9.94 -23.99
CA LEU A 112 16.15 9.89 -24.48
C LEU A 112 15.22 10.65 -23.54
N HIS A 113 14.80 11.85 -23.97
CA HIS A 113 13.89 12.67 -23.18
C HIS A 113 12.49 12.07 -23.08
N CYS A 114 11.88 12.16 -21.89
CA CYS A 114 10.56 11.60 -21.61
C CYS A 114 9.48 12.13 -22.56
N ALA A 115 9.56 13.41 -22.92
CA ALA A 115 8.59 14.09 -23.80
C ALA A 115 8.54 13.50 -25.23
N SER A 116 9.51 12.67 -25.62
CA SER A 116 9.50 11.96 -26.90
C SER A 116 8.33 10.96 -27.00
N CYS A 117 7.86 10.46 -25.84
CA CYS A 117 6.76 9.50 -25.75
C CYS A 117 5.62 10.02 -24.86
N HIS A 118 5.95 10.63 -23.73
CA HIS A 118 5.00 11.13 -22.75
C HIS A 118 4.51 12.53 -23.12
N THR A 119 3.30 12.60 -23.67
CA THR A 119 2.68 13.86 -24.12
C THR A 119 1.89 14.54 -23.00
N ALA A 120 1.17 15.62 -23.33
CA ALA A 120 0.31 16.35 -22.39
C ALA A 120 -0.84 15.52 -21.79
N LYS A 121 -1.18 14.36 -22.36
CA LYS A 121 -2.27 13.50 -21.89
C LYS A 121 -1.94 12.03 -22.11
N ASN A 122 -2.67 11.14 -21.44
CA ASN A 122 -2.60 9.71 -21.72
C ASN A 122 -2.94 9.44 -23.20
N VAL A 123 -2.09 8.68 -23.88
CA VAL A 123 -2.26 8.31 -25.30
C VAL A 123 -2.52 6.82 -25.40
N TRP A 124 -3.51 6.42 -26.18
CA TRP A 124 -3.70 5.03 -26.57
C TRP A 124 -2.75 4.68 -27.71
N VAL A 125 -2.00 3.59 -27.57
CA VAL A 125 -1.02 3.14 -28.58
C VAL A 125 -1.29 1.73 -29.11
N GLY A 126 -2.31 1.04 -28.56
CA GLY A 126 -2.83 -0.21 -29.13
C GLY A 126 -1.87 -1.41 -29.12
N GLY A 127 -0.76 -1.32 -28.39
CA GLY A 127 0.20 -2.41 -28.28
C GLY A 127 -0.28 -3.53 -27.36
N THR A 128 0.20 -4.75 -27.62
CA THR A 128 -0.08 -5.94 -26.80
C THR A 128 0.51 -5.85 -25.39
N HIS A 129 1.67 -5.20 -25.25
CA HIS A 129 2.39 -5.05 -23.98
C HIS A 129 2.32 -3.64 -23.40
N ILE A 130 2.08 -2.64 -24.26
CA ILE A 130 1.89 -1.24 -23.86
C ILE A 130 0.58 -0.78 -24.53
N VAL A 131 -0.50 -0.73 -23.75
CA VAL A 131 -1.83 -0.33 -24.26
C VAL A 131 -1.96 1.18 -24.36
N THR A 132 -1.40 1.89 -23.37
CA THR A 132 -1.39 3.35 -23.31
C THR A 132 -0.01 3.86 -22.91
N ILE A 133 0.33 5.09 -23.26
CA ILE A 133 1.49 5.83 -22.72
C ILE A 133 0.93 6.93 -21.81
N PRO A 134 1.42 7.06 -20.57
CA PRO A 134 0.90 8.08 -19.68
C PRO A 134 1.40 9.47 -20.05
N GLY A 135 0.65 10.51 -19.71
CA GLY A 135 1.02 11.87 -20.09
C GLY A 135 0.38 12.95 -19.23
N ASN A 136 1.13 14.04 -19.06
CA ASN A 136 0.77 15.26 -18.34
C ASN A 136 1.70 16.39 -18.87
N PRO A 137 1.26 17.66 -18.95
CA PRO A 137 2.12 18.77 -19.42
C PRO A 137 3.40 18.95 -18.59
N LYS A 138 3.41 18.53 -17.33
CA LYS A 138 4.54 18.60 -16.39
C LYS A 138 5.29 17.28 -16.25
N TRP A 139 5.16 16.33 -17.19
CA TRP A 139 5.71 14.98 -17.04
C TRP A 139 7.21 14.98 -16.72
N ALA A 140 7.53 14.55 -15.50
CA ALA A 140 8.89 14.50 -14.96
C ALA A 140 8.96 13.49 -13.82
N LEU A 141 10.17 13.03 -13.51
CA LEU A 141 10.45 12.28 -12.29
C LEU A 141 10.81 13.23 -11.14
N ALA A 142 10.62 12.78 -9.90
CA ALA A 142 11.07 13.53 -8.74
C ALA A 142 12.61 13.68 -8.73
N PRO A 143 13.17 14.73 -8.12
CA PRO A 143 14.61 14.86 -7.95
C PRO A 143 15.24 13.67 -7.22
N ALA A 144 16.53 13.38 -7.47
CA ALA A 144 17.24 12.26 -6.86
C ALA A 144 17.24 12.31 -5.32
N SER A 145 17.26 13.51 -4.72
CA SER A 145 17.17 13.69 -3.27
C SER A 145 15.86 13.19 -2.67
N MET A 146 14.83 12.97 -3.49
CA MET A 146 13.50 12.47 -3.14
C MET A 146 13.28 11.00 -3.55
N ALA A 147 14.33 10.24 -3.86
CA ALA A 147 14.22 8.82 -4.17
C ALA A 147 13.59 8.03 -3.02
N TRP A 148 12.61 7.17 -3.31
CA TRP A 148 11.89 6.34 -2.32
C TRP A 148 12.12 4.84 -2.48
N GLN A 149 12.56 4.38 -3.66
CA GLN A 149 12.97 2.99 -3.85
C GLN A 149 14.01 2.57 -2.79
N GLY A 150 13.85 1.37 -2.23
CA GLY A 150 14.72 0.84 -1.18
C GLY A 150 14.50 1.45 0.22
N LYS A 151 13.60 2.43 0.38
CA LYS A 151 13.26 3.03 1.68
C LYS A 151 12.00 2.40 2.27
N SER A 152 11.98 2.29 3.60
CA SER A 152 10.79 2.01 4.39
C SER A 152 9.90 3.25 4.51
N LEU A 153 8.64 3.05 4.91
CA LEU A 153 7.70 4.16 5.08
C LEU A 153 8.17 5.18 6.14
N GLY A 154 8.81 4.73 7.22
CA GLY A 154 9.39 5.61 8.23
C GLY A 154 10.54 6.48 7.68
N GLU A 155 11.40 5.91 6.83
CA GLU A 155 12.47 6.64 6.15
C GLU A 155 11.93 7.65 5.13
N ILE A 156 10.88 7.29 4.37
CA ILE A 156 10.20 8.20 3.44
C ILE A 156 9.55 9.35 4.21
N CYS A 157 8.88 9.08 5.34
CA CYS A 157 8.33 10.13 6.20
C CYS A 157 9.40 11.13 6.65
N ALA A 158 10.51 10.61 7.18
CA ALA A 158 11.61 11.44 7.65
C ALA A 158 12.23 12.26 6.51
N GLN A 159 12.25 11.73 5.28
CA GLN A 159 12.73 12.43 4.08
C GLN A 159 11.78 13.53 3.63
N ILE A 160 10.48 13.26 3.55
CA ILE A 160 9.46 14.23 3.15
C ILE A 160 9.50 15.46 4.05
N LYS A 161 9.75 15.28 5.35
CA LYS A 161 9.79 16.37 6.33
C LYS A 161 11.07 17.21 6.32
N ASP A 162 12.14 16.71 5.69
CA ASP A 162 13.47 17.28 5.80
C ASP A 162 13.74 18.25 4.64
N PRO A 163 13.82 19.57 4.90
CA PRO A 163 14.06 20.57 3.87
C PRO A 163 15.30 20.31 3.00
N ALA A 164 16.34 19.70 3.58
CA ALA A 164 17.57 19.40 2.86
C ALA A 164 17.41 18.24 1.86
N ARG A 165 16.36 17.43 2.00
CA ARG A 165 16.11 16.25 1.13
C ARG A 165 14.83 16.36 0.31
N ASN A 166 13.91 17.25 0.67
CA ASN A 166 12.63 17.46 0.00
C ASN A 166 12.61 18.69 -0.95
N GLY A 167 13.78 19.24 -1.30
CA GLY A 167 13.87 20.42 -2.16
C GLY A 167 13.42 21.72 -1.47
N GLY A 168 13.64 21.86 -0.17
CA GLY A 168 13.33 23.07 0.60
C GLY A 168 11.84 23.28 0.88
N ARG A 169 10.99 22.28 0.66
CA ARG A 169 9.54 22.39 0.84
C ARG A 169 9.14 22.40 2.31
N THR A 170 8.21 23.29 2.65
CA THR A 170 7.49 23.28 3.92
C THR A 170 6.41 22.19 3.94
N LEU A 171 5.88 21.85 5.12
CA LEU A 171 4.75 20.91 5.24
C LEU A 171 3.51 21.38 4.47
N ALA A 172 3.24 22.69 4.42
CA ALA A 172 2.13 23.24 3.64
C ALA A 172 2.33 23.01 2.13
N GLN A 173 3.54 23.19 1.62
CA GLN A 173 3.87 22.91 0.21
C GLN A 173 3.87 21.41 -0.10
N ILE A 174 4.22 20.56 0.87
CA ILE A 174 4.10 19.10 0.73
C ILE A 174 2.62 18.71 0.64
N HIS A 175 1.77 19.27 1.50
CA HIS A 175 0.33 19.06 1.42
C HIS A 175 -0.21 19.50 0.06
N ASP A 176 0.10 20.72 -0.39
CA ASP A 176 -0.35 21.23 -1.68
C ASP A 176 0.09 20.33 -2.85
N HIS A 177 1.35 19.88 -2.85
CA HIS A 177 1.83 18.95 -3.85
C HIS A 177 1.06 17.62 -3.84
N MET A 178 0.77 17.04 -2.68
CA MET A 178 0.07 15.77 -2.61
C MET A 178 -1.43 15.91 -2.91
N ALA A 179 -2.05 17.02 -2.52
CA ALA A 179 -3.48 17.25 -2.61
C ALA A 179 -3.93 17.86 -3.96
N ASN A 180 -3.09 18.68 -4.59
CA ASN A 180 -3.51 19.57 -5.67
C ASN A 180 -2.63 19.52 -6.93
N ASP A 181 -1.42 18.93 -6.87
CA ASP A 181 -0.55 18.86 -8.05
C ASP A 181 -1.17 17.96 -9.14
N GLU A 182 -1.31 18.49 -10.35
CA GLU A 182 -1.91 17.79 -11.49
C GLU A 182 -1.08 16.60 -11.98
N LEU A 183 0.25 16.63 -11.81
CA LEU A 183 1.09 15.49 -12.15
C LEU A 183 0.90 14.39 -11.10
N VAL A 184 0.71 14.74 -9.83
CA VAL A 184 0.38 13.76 -8.78
C VAL A 184 -1.03 13.20 -9.00
N ALA A 185 -1.99 14.04 -9.40
CA ALA A 185 -3.37 13.68 -9.72
C ALA A 185 -3.46 12.57 -10.78
N TRP A 186 -2.49 12.50 -11.70
CA TRP A 186 -2.38 11.44 -12.70
C TRP A 186 -2.43 10.03 -12.07
N GLY A 187 -1.95 9.87 -10.83
CA GLY A 187 -1.98 8.59 -10.12
C GLY A 187 -3.37 7.96 -10.01
N TRP A 188 -4.44 8.76 -10.04
CA TRP A 188 -5.82 8.30 -10.02
C TRP A 188 -6.48 8.24 -11.39
N ASN A 189 -5.87 8.84 -12.42
CA ASN A 189 -6.30 8.72 -13.82
C ASN A 189 -5.14 8.26 -14.72
N PRO A 190 -4.61 7.04 -14.53
CA PRO A 190 -3.36 6.61 -15.15
C PRO A 190 -3.49 6.18 -16.63
N GLY A 191 -4.70 6.22 -17.18
CA GLY A 191 -5.03 5.73 -18.51
C GLY A 191 -5.45 4.25 -18.53
N LEU A 192 -6.01 3.83 -19.67
CA LEU A 192 -6.58 2.50 -19.84
C LEU A 192 -5.55 1.40 -19.54
N GLY A 193 -6.00 0.36 -18.83
CA GLY A 193 -5.21 -0.82 -18.49
C GLY A 193 -4.30 -0.66 -17.27
N ARG A 194 -4.34 0.48 -16.58
CA ARG A 194 -3.55 0.71 -15.36
C ARG A 194 -4.43 0.80 -14.12
N THR A 195 -3.96 0.23 -13.02
CA THR A 195 -4.60 0.35 -11.71
C THR A 195 -4.36 1.77 -11.14
N PRO A 196 -5.44 2.49 -10.76
CA PRO A 196 -5.33 3.76 -10.03
C PRO A 196 -4.64 3.59 -8.67
N ALA A 197 -4.15 4.69 -8.11
CA ALA A 197 -3.75 4.73 -6.71
C ALA A 197 -4.97 4.49 -5.78
N PRO A 198 -4.76 3.98 -4.55
CA PRO A 198 -5.82 3.82 -3.55
C PRO A 198 -6.60 5.13 -3.28
N GLY A 199 -7.92 5.03 -3.15
CA GLY A 199 -8.79 6.15 -2.80
C GLY A 199 -8.84 7.26 -3.86
N THR A 200 -8.82 8.52 -3.41
CA THR A 200 -8.75 9.72 -4.25
C THR A 200 -7.63 10.65 -3.80
N GLN A 201 -7.23 11.60 -4.67
CA GLN A 201 -6.25 12.62 -4.30
C GLN A 201 -6.73 13.50 -3.14
N ALA A 202 -8.02 13.83 -3.12
CA ALA A 202 -8.61 14.59 -2.02
C ALA A 202 -8.48 13.85 -0.68
N GLN A 203 -8.74 12.54 -0.66
CA GLN A 203 -8.55 11.73 0.55
C GLN A 203 -7.07 11.66 0.98
N LEU A 204 -6.13 11.60 0.04
CA LEU A 204 -4.70 11.73 0.36
C LEU A 204 -4.42 13.09 1.00
N GLY A 205 -4.91 14.19 0.41
CA GLY A 205 -4.78 15.53 0.97
C GLY A 205 -5.30 15.63 2.39
N GLU A 206 -6.51 15.13 2.66
CA GLU A 206 -7.11 15.09 4.00
C GLU A 206 -6.24 14.33 5.02
N LEU A 207 -5.70 13.17 4.63
CA LEU A 207 -4.80 12.39 5.50
C LEU A 207 -3.50 13.13 5.79
N ILE A 208 -2.92 13.78 4.79
CA ILE A 208 -1.67 14.54 4.93
C ILE A 208 -1.91 15.80 5.78
N GLN A 209 -3.02 16.50 5.60
CA GLN A 209 -3.38 17.66 6.44
C GLN A 209 -3.56 17.22 7.90
N ALA A 210 -4.36 16.18 8.15
CA ALA A 210 -4.56 15.66 9.50
C ALA A 210 -3.25 15.18 10.15
N TRP A 211 -2.35 14.59 9.36
CA TRP A 211 -1.01 14.20 9.81
C TRP A 211 -0.18 15.43 10.22
N ILE A 212 -0.22 16.51 9.44
CA ILE A 212 0.45 17.78 9.75
C ILE A 212 -0.11 18.38 11.05
N ASP A 213 -1.43 18.46 11.17
CA ASP A 213 -2.12 19.03 12.35
C ASP A 213 -1.81 18.26 13.64
N THR A 214 -1.57 16.95 13.50
CA THR A 214 -1.17 16.08 14.61
C THR A 214 0.34 16.13 14.92
N GLY A 215 1.12 16.96 14.21
CA GLY A 215 2.54 17.20 14.47
C GLY A 215 3.49 16.41 13.57
N ALA A 216 3.00 15.86 12.47
CA ALA A 216 3.75 15.18 11.44
C ALA A 216 4.71 14.10 11.98
N LYS A 217 4.27 13.24 12.90
CA LYS A 217 5.11 12.18 13.45
C LYS A 217 5.32 11.07 12.43
N CYS A 218 6.52 10.50 12.44
CA CYS A 218 6.88 9.42 11.54
C CYS A 218 6.76 8.07 12.22
N PRO A 219 6.35 7.02 11.48
CA PRO A 219 6.55 5.65 11.93
C PRO A 219 8.04 5.40 12.21
N ALA A 220 8.34 4.43 13.08
CA ALA A 220 9.71 4.01 13.32
C ALA A 220 10.39 3.59 11.99
N PRO A 221 11.68 3.88 11.81
CA PRO A 221 12.43 3.40 10.65
C PRO A 221 12.49 1.87 10.70
N GLY A 222 11.90 1.21 9.69
CA GLY A 222 11.73 -0.23 9.66
C GLY A 222 10.48 -0.68 8.90
N GLY A 223 10.34 -1.99 8.71
CA GLY A 223 9.24 -2.59 7.93
C GLY A 223 9.55 -2.78 6.45
N THR A 224 8.55 -3.20 5.68
CA THR A 224 8.69 -3.48 4.25
C THR A 224 9.16 -2.24 3.49
N LYS A 225 10.24 -2.41 2.73
CA LYS A 225 10.82 -1.37 1.87
C LYS A 225 10.12 -1.33 0.53
N VAL A 226 10.07 -0.15 -0.10
CA VAL A 226 9.66 -0.03 -1.50
C VAL A 226 10.62 -0.88 -2.35
N PRO A 227 10.11 -1.81 -3.19
CA PRO A 227 10.98 -2.63 -4.03
C PRO A 227 11.86 -1.76 -4.93
N SER A 228 13.14 -2.12 -5.01
CA SER A 228 14.12 -1.53 -5.92
C SER A 228 14.49 -2.56 -6.99
N HIS A 229 14.54 -2.12 -8.25
CA HIS A 229 15.10 -2.91 -9.34
C HIS A 229 16.55 -2.47 -9.54
N ASP A 230 17.49 -3.29 -9.10
CA ASP A 230 18.91 -3.07 -9.35
C ASP A 230 19.25 -3.62 -10.73
N LEU A 231 19.19 -2.75 -11.75
CA LEU A 231 19.60 -3.11 -13.12
C LEU A 231 21.04 -3.65 -13.17
N LYS A 232 21.92 -3.20 -12.26
CA LYS A 232 23.28 -3.73 -12.12
C LYS A 232 23.31 -5.18 -11.60
N ALA A 233 22.37 -5.56 -10.73
CA ALA A 233 22.25 -6.92 -10.23
C ALA A 233 21.64 -7.87 -11.29
N GLU A 234 20.66 -7.39 -12.05
CA GLU A 234 20.00 -8.18 -13.10
C GLU A 234 20.90 -8.40 -14.33
N ALA A 235 21.72 -7.41 -14.71
CA ALA A 235 22.71 -7.57 -15.78
C ALA A 235 23.76 -8.65 -15.48
N GLY A 236 24.08 -8.90 -14.21
CA GLY A 236 24.96 -10.00 -13.79
C GLY A 236 24.29 -11.38 -13.83
N SER A 237 22.96 -11.43 -13.93
CA SER A 237 22.17 -12.67 -13.92
C SER A 237 21.64 -13.06 -15.31
N MET A 238 21.74 -12.18 -16.29
CA MET A 238 21.54 -12.49 -17.70
C MET A 238 22.71 -13.35 -18.21
N LYS A 239 22.56 -14.68 -18.13
CA LYS A 239 23.41 -15.56 -18.96
C LYS A 239 23.13 -15.22 -20.43
N PRO A 240 24.16 -15.11 -21.29
CA PRO A 240 23.93 -14.96 -22.72
C PRO A 240 23.07 -16.14 -23.18
N ALA A 241 21.95 -15.84 -23.84
CA ALA A 241 21.21 -16.85 -24.57
C ALA A 241 22.13 -17.30 -25.72
N VAL A 242 22.69 -18.49 -25.56
CA VAL A 242 23.36 -19.25 -26.62
C VAL A 242 22.30 -20.07 -27.33
#